data_AF-A0A6J8B829-F1
#
_entry.id   AF-A0A6J8B829-F1
#
_cell.length_a   1.000
_cell.length_b   1.000
_cell.length_c   1.000
_cell.angle_alpha   90.00
_cell.angle_beta   90.00
_cell.angle_gamma   90.00
#
_symmetry.space_group_name_H-M   'P 1'
#
loop_
_entity.id
_entity.type
_entity.pdbx_description
1 polymer ?
#
loop_
_entity_poly.entity_id
_entity_poly.type
_entity_poly.pdbx_seq_one_letter_code
_entity_poly.pdbx_strand_id
1 'polypeptide(L)'
;MNAAKTFHSSKKTDDGFSSDVDAVLDKWKTDYEKLFNSGDNGNFDNNHLGLVIYVKRFIPGRLEEKSSWDYRVLQLARKYSRIQNVEDEINMSNVWDSIQTFEKESWYHEVWNDKNNVNGNKLRFYRLFKTCIGTEPYVKVVNNRCHRCILSLFRAGSLQLKVETGRYARPPEPLQDRLCIFCDSGQIEDEKHILFNCCFYSDIRHVLSFKC
;
A
#
# COMPACT_ATOMS: atom_id res chain seq x y z
N MET A 1 12.08 -40.50 -37.87
CA MET A 1 12.12 -39.04 -37.66
C MET A 1 11.25 -38.74 -36.45
N ASN A 2 11.87 -38.50 -35.29
CA ASN A 2 11.19 -38.32 -34.01
C ASN A 2 10.69 -36.87 -33.88
N ALA A 3 9.39 -36.71 -33.64
CA ALA A 3 8.82 -35.44 -33.19
C ALA A 3 9.14 -35.27 -31.70
N ALA A 4 9.96 -34.29 -31.37
CA ALA A 4 10.29 -33.92 -30.00
C ALA A 4 9.04 -33.31 -29.33
N LYS A 5 8.49 -34.02 -28.35
CA LYS A 5 7.54 -33.46 -27.38
C LYS A 5 8.31 -32.50 -26.47
N THR A 6 8.10 -31.20 -26.63
CA THR A 6 8.52 -30.18 -25.68
C THR A 6 7.72 -30.36 -24.39
N PHE A 7 8.33 -31.01 -23.40
CA PHE A 7 7.84 -31.04 -22.03
C PHE A 7 7.95 -29.62 -21.45
N HIS A 8 6.85 -28.87 -21.38
CA HIS A 8 6.77 -27.70 -20.51
C HIS A 8 6.53 -28.21 -19.08
N SER A 9 7.62 -28.34 -18.32
CA SER A 9 7.55 -28.55 -16.88
C SER A 9 6.89 -27.33 -16.25
N SER A 10 5.63 -27.46 -15.82
CA SER A 10 4.96 -26.43 -15.02
C SER A 10 5.72 -26.31 -13.69
N LYS A 11 6.54 -25.27 -13.55
CA LYS A 11 7.17 -24.98 -12.26
C LYS A 11 6.09 -24.50 -11.32
N LYS A 12 5.77 -25.30 -10.32
CA LYS A 12 4.98 -24.85 -9.17
C LYS A 12 5.92 -24.05 -8.26
N THR A 13 5.45 -22.92 -7.75
CA THR A 13 6.12 -22.17 -6.68
C THR A 13 5.97 -22.94 -5.36
N ASP A 14 6.82 -22.65 -4.38
CA ASP A 14 6.87 -23.36 -3.09
C ASP A 14 5.57 -23.24 -2.27
N ASP A 15 4.68 -22.32 -2.65
CA ASP A 15 3.34 -22.11 -2.11
C ASP A 15 2.22 -22.79 -2.93
N GLY A 16 2.58 -23.64 -3.89
CA GLY A 16 1.66 -24.50 -4.64
C GLY A 16 0.97 -23.85 -5.85
N PHE A 17 1.29 -22.60 -6.17
CA PHE A 17 0.74 -21.90 -7.33
C PHE A 17 1.54 -22.22 -8.61
N SER A 18 0.86 -22.20 -9.76
CA SER A 18 1.52 -22.37 -11.06
C SER A 18 2.31 -21.10 -11.39
N SER A 19 3.55 -21.21 -11.87
CA SER A 19 4.28 -20.07 -12.43
C SER A 19 3.82 -19.70 -13.85
N ASP A 20 2.93 -20.51 -14.44
CA ASP A 20 2.34 -20.28 -15.75
C ASP A 20 1.20 -19.26 -15.61
N VAL A 21 1.44 -18.06 -16.14
CA VAL A 21 0.53 -16.91 -16.05
C VAL A 21 -0.84 -17.23 -16.65
N ASP A 22 -0.90 -17.97 -17.75
CA ASP A 22 -2.17 -18.29 -18.41
C ASP A 22 -2.98 -19.29 -17.57
N ALA A 23 -2.32 -20.28 -16.97
CA ALA A 23 -2.95 -21.22 -16.05
C ALA A 23 -3.44 -20.55 -14.74
N VAL A 24 -2.71 -19.55 -14.24
CA VAL A 24 -3.15 -18.74 -13.08
C VAL A 24 -4.38 -17.91 -13.44
N LEU A 25 -4.38 -17.26 -14.60
CA LEU A 25 -5.49 -16.44 -15.08
C LEU A 25 -6.75 -17.26 -15.35
N ASP A 26 -6.64 -18.43 -15.96
CA ASP A 26 -7.79 -19.32 -16.20
C ASP A 26 -8.36 -19.89 -14.90
N LYS A 27 -7.50 -20.25 -13.94
CA LYS A 27 -7.96 -20.65 -12.61
C LYS A 27 -8.65 -19.51 -11.89
N TRP A 28 -8.10 -18.29 -11.96
CA TRP A 28 -8.71 -17.11 -11.36
C TRP A 28 -10.07 -16.78 -11.99
N LYS A 29 -10.20 -16.85 -13.31
CA LYS A 29 -11.49 -16.68 -14.00
C LYS A 29 -12.50 -17.74 -13.56
N THR A 30 -12.08 -19.01 -13.51
CA THR A 30 -12.95 -20.12 -13.09
C THR A 30 -13.42 -19.97 -11.63
N ASP A 31 -12.50 -19.60 -10.73
CA ASP A 31 -12.82 -19.39 -9.31
C ASP A 31 -13.71 -18.15 -9.14
N TYR A 32 -13.46 -17.08 -9.91
CA TYR A 32 -14.27 -15.87 -9.95
C TYR A 32 -15.70 -16.15 -10.48
N GLU A 33 -15.84 -16.86 -11.60
CA GLU A 33 -17.13 -17.23 -12.18
C GLU A 33 -17.94 -18.15 -11.26
N LYS A 34 -17.28 -19.06 -10.52
CA LYS A 34 -17.95 -19.91 -9.51
C LYS A 34 -18.42 -19.13 -8.29
N LEU A 35 -17.68 -18.09 -7.89
CA LEU A 35 -18.04 -17.23 -6.77
C LEU A 35 -19.14 -16.21 -7.13
N PHE A 36 -19.21 -15.75 -8.39
CA PHE A 36 -20.13 -14.69 -8.81
C PHE A 36 -21.44 -15.20 -9.44
N ASN A 37 -21.46 -16.37 -10.10
CA ASN A 37 -22.68 -16.89 -10.72
C ASN A 37 -23.67 -17.50 -9.70
N SER A 38 -23.35 -17.53 -8.41
CA SER A 38 -24.32 -17.79 -7.34
C SER A 38 -25.05 -16.51 -6.92
N GLY A 39 -25.69 -15.83 -7.88
CA GLY A 39 -26.86 -14.97 -7.69
C GLY A 39 -26.81 -13.76 -6.74
N ASP A 40 -25.72 -13.48 -6.01
CA ASP A 40 -25.69 -12.37 -5.05
C ASP A 40 -24.51 -11.43 -5.29
N ASN A 41 -24.85 -10.21 -5.71
CA ASN A 41 -23.90 -9.16 -6.04
C ASN A 41 -23.42 -8.49 -4.75
N GLY A 42 -22.20 -8.82 -4.31
CA GLY A 42 -21.25 -7.77 -3.96
C GLY A 42 -21.00 -7.42 -2.50
N ASN A 43 -21.31 -8.27 -1.50
CA ASN A 43 -20.74 -8.11 -0.16
C ASN A 43 -20.36 -9.45 0.46
N PHE A 44 -19.12 -9.56 0.92
CA PHE A 44 -18.68 -10.66 1.78
C PHE A 44 -19.36 -10.49 3.15
N ASP A 45 -20.48 -11.18 3.34
CA ASP A 45 -21.35 -11.04 4.51
C ASP A 45 -21.11 -12.11 5.59
N ASN A 46 -21.82 -12.03 6.71
CA ASN A 46 -21.72 -13.00 7.82
C ASN A 46 -22.08 -14.43 7.37
N ASN A 47 -22.91 -14.60 6.33
CA ASN A 47 -23.26 -15.91 5.78
C ASN A 47 -22.07 -16.56 5.06
N HIS A 48 -21.23 -15.78 4.37
CA HIS A 48 -20.03 -16.31 3.73
C HIS A 48 -19.01 -16.84 4.74
N LEU A 49 -18.77 -16.12 5.85
CA LEU A 49 -17.89 -16.62 6.91
C LEU A 49 -18.51 -17.82 7.63
N GLY A 50 -19.83 -17.80 7.86
CA GLY A 50 -20.58 -18.94 8.40
C GLY A 50 -20.46 -20.20 7.53
N LEU A 51 -20.56 -20.07 6.21
CA LEU A 51 -20.35 -21.14 5.24
C LEU A 51 -18.90 -21.63 5.23
N VAL A 52 -17.92 -20.73 5.30
CA VAL A 52 -16.50 -21.10 5.39
C VAL A 52 -16.24 -21.91 6.67
N ILE A 53 -16.80 -21.49 7.82
CA ILE A 53 -16.70 -22.21 9.10
C ILE A 53 -17.48 -23.53 9.07
N TYR A 54 -18.66 -23.57 8.44
CA TYR A 54 -19.49 -24.77 8.31
C TYR A 54 -18.85 -25.82 7.39
N VAL A 55 -18.36 -25.43 6.22
CA VAL A 55 -17.63 -26.31 5.29
C VAL A 55 -16.35 -26.85 5.96
N LYS A 56 -15.69 -26.05 6.82
CA LYS A 56 -14.55 -26.47 7.63
C LYS A 56 -14.88 -27.57 8.65
N ARG A 57 -16.10 -27.64 9.16
CA ARG A 57 -16.55 -28.73 10.07
C ARG A 57 -16.54 -30.10 9.36
N PHE A 58 -16.62 -30.12 8.03
CA PHE A 58 -16.76 -31.35 7.24
C PHE A 58 -15.56 -31.69 6.34
N ILE A 59 -14.55 -30.80 6.21
CA ILE A 59 -13.34 -31.05 5.41
C ILE A 59 -12.08 -30.84 6.27
N PRO A 60 -11.60 -31.87 6.98
CA PRO A 60 -10.33 -31.81 7.69
C PRO A 60 -9.16 -31.68 6.70
N GLY A 61 -8.17 -30.82 7.04
CA GLY A 61 -6.88 -30.72 6.34
C GLY A 61 -6.62 -29.45 5.50
N ARG A 62 -7.65 -28.65 5.18
CA ARG A 62 -7.47 -27.47 4.27
C ARG A 62 -6.92 -26.20 4.95
N LEU A 63 -6.91 -26.14 6.28
CA LEU A 63 -6.45 -24.97 7.06
C LEU A 63 -5.05 -25.11 7.67
N GLU A 64 -4.41 -26.27 7.57
CA GLU A 64 -3.03 -26.42 8.08
C GLU A 64 -2.01 -25.69 7.19
N GLU A 65 -2.41 -25.32 5.97
CA GLU A 65 -1.66 -24.41 5.13
C GLU A 65 -1.77 -22.98 5.65
N LYS A 66 -0.73 -22.55 6.38
CA LYS A 66 -0.48 -21.18 6.87
C LYS A 66 -0.57 -20.08 5.79
N SER A 67 -0.68 -20.47 4.52
CA SER A 67 -0.78 -19.58 3.35
C SER A 67 -2.22 -19.29 2.91
N SER A 68 -3.24 -20.01 3.40
CA SER A 68 -4.62 -19.79 2.97
C SER A 68 -5.14 -18.40 3.38
N TRP A 69 -5.93 -17.77 2.50
CA TRP A 69 -6.55 -16.45 2.76
C TRP A 69 -7.38 -16.46 4.05
N ASP A 70 -8.16 -17.52 4.25
CA ASP A 70 -8.95 -17.75 5.46
C ASP A 70 -8.10 -17.76 6.73
N TYR A 71 -6.93 -18.42 6.70
CA TYR A 71 -6.02 -18.44 7.83
C TYR A 71 -5.53 -17.03 8.15
N ARG A 72 -5.13 -16.25 7.13
CA ARG A 72 -4.66 -14.87 7.34
C ARG A 72 -5.75 -13.97 7.89
N VAL A 73 -6.98 -14.06 7.36
CA VAL A 73 -8.13 -13.29 7.87
C VAL A 73 -8.43 -13.66 9.33
N LEU A 74 -8.41 -14.95 9.67
CA LEU A 74 -8.59 -15.40 11.06
C LEU A 74 -7.47 -14.91 11.99
N GLN A 75 -6.21 -14.85 11.55
CA GLN A 75 -5.12 -14.30 12.35
C GLN A 75 -5.31 -12.80 12.60
N LEU A 76 -5.72 -12.03 11.60
CA LEU A 76 -6.04 -10.62 11.76
C LEU A 76 -7.23 -10.44 12.72
N ALA A 77 -8.31 -11.22 12.55
CA ALA A 77 -9.49 -11.14 13.41
C ALA A 77 -9.17 -11.54 14.87
N ARG A 78 -8.35 -12.56 15.10
CA ARG A 78 -7.86 -12.93 16.45
C ARG A 78 -7.01 -11.82 17.07
N LYS A 79 -6.11 -11.24 16.28
CA LYS A 79 -5.21 -10.18 16.72
C LYS A 79 -5.95 -8.89 17.09
N TYR A 80 -6.95 -8.50 16.29
CA TYR A 80 -7.58 -7.18 16.38
C TYR A 80 -8.96 -7.19 17.01
N SER A 81 -9.70 -8.30 16.96
CA SER A 81 -11.09 -8.38 17.41
C SER A 81 -11.30 -9.29 18.63
N ARG A 82 -10.23 -9.81 19.23
CA ARG A 82 -10.28 -10.68 20.43
C ARG A 82 -11.21 -11.90 20.28
N ILE A 83 -11.36 -12.46 19.08
CA ILE A 83 -12.09 -13.71 18.88
C ILE A 83 -11.27 -14.83 19.54
N GLN A 84 -11.72 -15.31 20.71
CA GLN A 84 -11.00 -16.33 21.47
C GLN A 84 -11.46 -17.74 21.10
N ASN A 85 -12.74 -17.92 20.72
CA ASN A 85 -13.30 -19.22 20.37
C ASN A 85 -13.96 -19.22 18.98
N VAL A 86 -13.91 -20.37 18.29
CA VAL A 86 -14.52 -20.56 16.95
C VAL A 86 -16.06 -20.51 17.00
N GLU A 87 -16.62 -20.61 18.21
CA GLU A 87 -18.06 -20.61 18.50
C GLU A 87 -18.62 -19.22 18.80
N ASP A 88 -17.76 -18.20 18.96
CA ASP A 88 -18.22 -16.83 19.18
C ASP A 88 -18.94 -16.34 17.91
N GLU A 89 -20.10 -15.70 18.07
CA GLU A 89 -20.83 -15.09 16.95
C GLU A 89 -19.98 -13.96 16.35
N ILE A 90 -19.34 -14.22 15.20
CA ILE A 90 -18.42 -13.27 14.56
C ILE A 90 -19.22 -12.19 13.86
N ASN A 91 -19.28 -11.00 14.47
CA ASN A 91 -19.79 -9.82 13.79
C ASN A 91 -18.70 -9.24 12.87
N MET A 92 -18.81 -9.48 11.56
CA MET A 92 -17.83 -9.01 10.58
C MET A 92 -17.70 -7.49 10.50
N SER A 93 -18.76 -6.74 10.82
CA SER A 93 -18.70 -5.28 10.84
C SER A 93 -17.78 -4.81 11.97
N ASN A 94 -17.89 -5.41 13.16
CA ASN A 94 -17.00 -5.12 14.29
C ASN A 94 -15.54 -5.50 13.98
N VAL A 95 -15.33 -6.62 13.29
CA VAL A 95 -13.98 -7.04 12.87
C VAL A 95 -13.38 -6.02 11.90
N TRP A 96 -14.16 -5.63 10.90
CA TRP A 96 -13.76 -4.62 9.92
C TRP A 96 -13.42 -3.28 10.57
N ASP A 97 -14.29 -2.77 11.46
CA ASP A 97 -14.07 -1.52 12.17
C ASP A 97 -12.83 -1.56 13.06
N SER A 98 -12.57 -2.71 13.70
CA SER A 98 -11.37 -2.92 14.52
C SER A 98 -10.09 -2.87 13.67
N ILE A 99 -10.09 -3.54 12.51
CA ILE A 99 -8.95 -3.53 11.58
C ILE A 99 -8.72 -2.11 11.05
N GLN A 100 -9.79 -1.43 10.62
CA GLN A 100 -9.68 -0.06 10.12
C GLN A 100 -9.15 0.91 11.18
N THR A 101 -9.59 0.76 12.43
CA THR A 101 -9.12 1.59 13.55
C THR A 101 -7.65 1.34 13.82
N PHE A 102 -7.26 0.07 13.94
CA PHE A 102 -5.85 -0.31 14.15
C PHE A 102 -4.94 0.20 13.02
N GLU A 103 -5.32 -0.01 11.75
CA GLU A 103 -4.54 0.45 10.60
C GLU A 103 -4.36 1.98 10.60
N LYS A 104 -5.42 2.73 10.94
CA LYS A 104 -5.34 4.20 11.09
C LYS A 104 -4.36 4.61 12.19
N GLU A 105 -4.44 3.98 13.36
CA GLU A 105 -3.54 4.27 14.48
C GLU A 105 -2.09 3.90 14.14
N SER A 106 -1.85 2.71 13.59
CA SER A 106 -0.53 2.24 13.18
C SER A 106 0.10 3.17 12.14
N TRP A 107 -0.66 3.51 11.09
CA TRP A 107 -0.22 4.45 10.07
C TRP A 107 0.15 5.82 10.65
N TYR A 108 -0.71 6.37 11.53
CA TYR A 108 -0.44 7.65 12.18
C TYR A 108 0.85 7.58 12.99
N HIS A 109 1.01 6.54 13.81
CA HIS A 109 2.22 6.33 14.60
C HIS A 109 3.46 6.22 13.73
N GLU A 110 3.44 5.44 12.66
CA GLU A 110 4.59 5.23 11.77
C GLU A 110 5.01 6.51 11.04
N VAL A 111 4.05 7.26 10.51
CA VAL A 111 4.31 8.50 9.77
C VAL A 111 4.85 9.62 10.67
N TRP A 112 4.42 9.65 11.93
CA TRP A 112 4.90 10.60 12.94
C TRP A 112 6.09 10.07 13.77
N ASN A 113 6.58 8.86 13.47
CA ASN A 113 7.73 8.30 14.15
C ASN A 113 9.04 8.80 13.55
N ASP A 114 9.66 9.78 14.21
CA ASP A 114 11.02 10.22 13.91
C ASP A 114 12.09 9.48 14.72
N LYS A 115 11.71 8.55 15.62
CA LYS A 115 12.66 7.80 16.45
C LYS A 115 13.58 6.94 15.58
N ASN A 116 14.83 6.77 16.02
CA ASN A 116 15.87 5.98 15.36
C ASN A 116 16.25 6.43 13.94
N ASN A 117 15.76 7.59 13.49
CA ASN A 117 16.16 8.21 12.23
C ASN A 117 17.00 9.46 12.50
N VAL A 118 18.32 9.39 12.28
CA VAL A 118 19.26 10.52 12.49
C VAL A 118 18.81 11.79 11.77
N ASN A 119 18.13 11.65 10.63
CA ASN A 119 17.63 12.75 9.81
C ASN A 119 16.09 12.82 9.76
N GLY A 120 15.40 12.22 10.74
CA GLY A 120 13.95 12.13 10.83
C GLY A 120 13.28 11.24 9.76
N ASN A 121 11.96 11.12 9.85
CA ASN A 121 11.15 10.33 8.93
C ASN A 121 11.23 10.90 7.50
N LYS A 122 11.24 10.01 6.50
CA LYS A 122 11.20 10.39 5.07
C LYS A 122 9.92 11.15 4.73
N LEU A 123 8.80 10.73 5.29
CA LEU A 123 7.46 11.24 5.02
C LEU A 123 7.16 12.55 5.79
N ARG A 124 8.19 13.35 6.12
CA ARG A 124 8.07 14.62 6.85
C ARG A 124 7.17 15.63 6.15
N PHE A 125 7.21 15.66 4.82
CA PHE A 125 6.37 16.55 4.01
C PHE A 125 4.96 15.97 3.84
N TYR A 126 4.87 14.67 3.52
CA TYR A 126 3.62 13.92 3.39
C TYR A 126 2.67 14.13 4.59
N ARG A 127 3.20 14.03 5.81
CA ARG A 127 2.41 14.08 7.05
C ARG A 127 1.82 15.45 7.37
N LEU A 128 2.27 16.51 6.70
CA LEU A 128 1.75 17.87 6.92
C LEU A 128 0.31 18.05 6.41
N PHE A 129 -0.11 17.24 5.44
CA PHE A 129 -1.42 17.38 4.79
C PHE A 129 -2.14 16.04 4.58
N LYS A 130 -1.49 14.88 4.80
CA LYS A 130 -2.19 13.60 4.84
C LYS A 130 -2.84 13.43 6.21
N THR A 131 -4.16 13.57 6.28
CA THR A 131 -4.93 13.47 7.53
C THR A 131 -5.61 12.11 7.73
N CYS A 132 -5.85 11.36 6.65
CA CYS A 132 -6.53 10.06 6.71
C CYS A 132 -6.00 9.09 5.65
N ILE A 133 -6.10 7.79 5.91
CA ILE A 133 -5.82 6.76 4.92
C ILE A 133 -6.92 6.79 3.85
N GLY A 134 -6.53 6.91 2.59
CA GLY A 134 -7.47 6.98 1.47
C GLY A 134 -6.86 7.55 0.21
N THR A 135 -7.60 7.49 -0.90
CA THR A 135 -7.18 8.06 -2.19
C THR A 135 -7.18 9.59 -2.14
N GLU A 136 -6.09 10.21 -2.56
CA GLU A 136 -5.96 11.66 -2.57
C GLU A 136 -6.76 12.33 -3.70
N PRO A 137 -7.34 13.53 -3.48
CA PRO A 137 -8.12 14.24 -4.50
C PRO A 137 -7.35 14.47 -5.81
N TYR A 138 -6.05 14.80 -5.74
CA TYR A 138 -5.25 15.06 -6.94
C TYR A 138 -5.17 13.85 -7.89
N VAL A 139 -5.30 12.62 -7.37
CA VAL A 139 -5.29 11.40 -8.17
C VAL A 139 -6.52 11.35 -9.08
N LYS A 140 -7.66 11.88 -8.61
CA LYS A 140 -8.94 11.88 -9.32
C LYS A 140 -9.13 13.13 -10.19
N VAL A 141 -8.63 14.28 -9.73
CA VAL A 141 -8.90 15.59 -10.36
C VAL A 141 -7.90 15.96 -11.45
N VAL A 142 -6.62 15.61 -11.28
CA VAL A 142 -5.58 16.03 -12.23
C VAL A 142 -5.58 15.05 -13.41
N ASN A 143 -6.05 15.46 -14.58
CA ASN A 143 -6.14 14.58 -15.75
C ASN A 143 -4.79 14.27 -16.40
N ASN A 144 -3.82 15.20 -16.32
CA ASN A 144 -2.49 15.00 -16.87
C ASN A 144 -1.69 13.99 -16.05
N ARG A 145 -1.29 12.88 -16.68
CA ARG A 145 -0.53 11.79 -16.04
C ARG A 145 0.82 12.26 -15.48
N CYS A 146 1.54 13.10 -16.22
CA CYS A 146 2.85 13.61 -15.79
C CYS A 146 2.71 14.48 -14.55
N HIS A 147 1.69 15.34 -14.49
CA HIS A 147 1.42 16.17 -13.32
C HIS A 147 1.05 15.31 -12.10
N ARG A 148 0.20 14.30 -12.27
CA ARG A 148 -0.10 13.34 -11.17
C ARG A 148 1.17 12.66 -10.67
N CYS A 149 2.03 12.19 -11.58
CA CYS A 149 3.29 11.55 -11.22
C CYS A 149 4.17 12.47 -10.37
N ILE A 150 4.37 13.71 -10.82
CA ILE A 150 5.17 14.71 -10.09
C ILE A 150 4.57 15.01 -8.71
N LEU A 151 3.25 15.18 -8.61
CA LEU A 151 2.57 15.38 -7.32
C LEU A 151 2.76 14.18 -6.39
N SER A 152 2.69 12.96 -6.91
CA SER A 152 2.98 11.75 -6.12
C SER A 152 4.43 11.71 -5.63
N LEU A 153 5.40 12.13 -6.45
CA LEU A 153 6.81 12.19 -6.06
C LEU A 153 7.06 13.24 -4.97
N PHE A 154 6.48 14.44 -5.09
CA PHE A 154 6.50 15.47 -4.04
C PHE A 154 5.95 14.90 -2.73
N ARG A 155 4.79 14.26 -2.79
CA ARG A 155 4.15 13.72 -1.58
C ARG A 155 4.92 12.56 -0.97
N ALA A 156 5.54 11.70 -1.78
CA ALA A 156 6.31 10.56 -1.29
C ALA A 156 7.71 10.94 -0.79
N GLY A 157 8.15 12.18 -1.01
CA GLY A 157 9.52 12.61 -0.74
C GLY A 157 10.55 11.88 -1.61
N SER A 158 10.21 11.63 -2.87
CA SER A 158 11.02 10.83 -3.81
C SER A 158 11.54 11.65 -4.99
N LEU A 159 11.45 12.98 -4.91
CA LEU A 159 12.10 13.86 -5.88
C LEU A 159 13.61 13.88 -5.63
N GLN A 160 14.38 14.12 -6.69
CA GLN A 160 15.85 14.21 -6.61
C GLN A 160 16.30 15.57 -6.03
N LEU A 161 15.75 15.95 -4.88
CA LEU A 161 16.17 17.10 -4.08
C LEU A 161 17.31 16.69 -3.15
N LYS A 162 18.12 17.63 -2.66
CA LYS A 162 19.22 17.35 -1.72
C LYS A 162 18.75 16.63 -0.47
N VAL A 163 17.52 16.90 0.02
CA VAL A 163 16.96 16.16 1.16
C VAL A 163 16.88 14.64 0.91
N GLU A 164 16.65 14.22 -0.34
CA GLU A 164 16.57 12.82 -0.75
C GLU A 164 17.92 12.30 -1.26
N THR A 165 18.61 13.02 -2.14
CA THR A 165 19.91 12.55 -2.67
C THR A 165 20.96 12.45 -1.57
N GLY A 166 21.01 13.42 -0.64
CA GLY A 166 21.91 13.41 0.51
C GLY A 166 21.61 12.27 1.51
N ARG A 167 20.38 11.74 1.52
CA ARG A 167 20.02 10.55 2.33
C ARG A 167 20.76 9.30 1.84
N TYR A 168 20.93 9.17 0.53
CA TYR A 168 21.55 8.01 -0.12
C TYR A 168 23.00 8.24 -0.54
N ALA A 169 23.56 9.41 -0.26
CA ALA A 169 24.97 9.71 -0.43
C ALA A 169 25.84 8.74 0.39
N ARG A 170 27.10 8.59 -0.02
CA ARG A 170 28.08 7.73 0.66
C ARG A 170 29.33 8.55 1.00
N PRO A 171 29.52 8.94 2.27
CA PRO A 171 28.62 8.74 3.43
C PRO A 171 27.32 9.56 3.32
N PRO A 172 26.23 9.19 4.05
CA PRO A 172 25.02 10.00 4.09
C PRO A 172 25.29 11.41 4.61
N GLU A 173 24.82 12.42 3.89
CA GLU A 173 24.98 13.82 4.27
C GLU A 173 24.05 14.15 5.46
N PRO A 174 24.51 14.86 6.50
CA PRO A 174 23.64 15.34 7.57
C PRO A 174 22.52 16.24 7.04
N LEU A 175 21.32 16.20 7.64
CA LEU A 175 20.16 16.95 7.16
C LEU A 175 20.44 18.45 6.98
N GLN A 176 21.15 19.04 7.93
CA GLN A 176 21.51 20.46 7.93
C GLN A 176 22.42 20.87 6.75
N ASP A 177 23.15 19.93 6.16
CA ASP A 177 24.11 20.19 5.08
C ASP A 177 23.47 20.00 3.69
N ARG A 178 22.22 19.49 3.63
CA ARG A 178 21.48 19.24 2.38
C ARG A 178 20.86 20.51 1.83
N LEU A 179 21.69 21.53 1.62
CA LEU A 179 21.28 22.89 1.25
C LEU A 179 20.85 22.97 -0.22
N CYS A 180 19.90 23.87 -0.51
CA CYS A 180 19.49 24.21 -1.86
C CYS A 180 20.67 24.76 -2.66
N ILE A 181 20.94 24.16 -3.81
CA ILE A 181 22.06 24.57 -4.69
C ILE A 181 21.65 25.64 -5.70
N PHE A 182 20.35 25.93 -5.80
CA PHE A 182 19.80 26.87 -6.77
C PHE A 182 19.56 28.27 -6.19
N CYS A 183 19.58 28.43 -4.87
CA CYS A 183 19.40 29.73 -4.23
C CYS A 183 20.36 29.95 -3.07
N ASP A 184 20.65 31.22 -2.77
CA ASP A 184 21.60 31.61 -1.74
C ASP A 184 21.00 31.73 -0.33
N SER A 185 19.81 31.17 -0.09
CA SER A 185 19.12 31.32 1.19
C SER A 185 19.70 30.49 2.34
N GLY A 186 20.65 29.59 2.04
CA GLY A 186 21.22 28.65 3.02
C GLY A 186 20.18 27.74 3.67
N GLN A 187 19.06 27.45 2.98
CA GLN A 187 17.99 26.60 3.49
C GLN A 187 18.15 25.18 2.94
N ILE A 188 17.63 24.18 3.67
CA ILE A 188 17.58 22.79 3.21
C ILE A 188 16.74 22.69 1.94
N GLU A 189 17.22 21.94 0.94
CA GLU A 189 16.47 21.65 -0.28
C GLU A 189 15.46 20.53 -0.04
N ASP A 190 14.31 20.90 0.52
CA ASP A 190 13.15 20.00 0.66
C ASP A 190 11.95 20.49 -0.16
N GLU A 191 10.88 19.70 -0.17
CA GLU A 191 9.67 20.00 -0.93
C GLU A 191 9.04 21.32 -0.50
N LYS A 192 9.08 21.65 0.80
CA LYS A 192 8.54 22.89 1.33
C LYS A 192 9.33 24.09 0.81
N HIS A 193 10.66 24.01 0.84
CA HIS A 193 11.53 25.05 0.34
C HIS A 193 11.27 25.31 -1.14
N ILE A 194 11.25 24.27 -1.98
CA ILE A 194 11.01 24.41 -3.42
C ILE A 194 9.62 25.02 -3.70
N LEU A 195 8.58 24.51 -3.03
CA LEU A 195 7.21 24.92 -3.28
C LEU A 195 6.83 26.30 -2.72
N PHE A 196 7.51 26.80 -1.69
CA PHE A 196 7.06 28.01 -0.99
C PHE A 196 8.14 29.06 -0.74
N ASN A 197 9.42 28.71 -0.67
CA ASN A 197 10.46 29.60 -0.14
C ASN A 197 11.60 29.89 -1.11
N CYS A 198 11.91 29.00 -2.05
CA CYS A 198 13.08 29.11 -2.90
C CYS A 198 12.95 30.29 -3.88
N CYS A 199 13.83 31.30 -3.79
CA CYS A 199 13.75 32.47 -4.66
C CYS A 199 14.00 32.13 -6.14
N PHE A 200 14.81 31.11 -6.44
CA PHE A 200 15.05 30.63 -7.80
C PHE A 200 13.78 30.18 -8.52
N TYR A 201 12.87 29.52 -7.81
CA TYR A 201 11.60 29.04 -8.37
C TYR A 201 10.46 30.06 -8.26
N SER A 202 10.74 31.32 -7.88
CA SER A 202 9.70 32.34 -7.66
C SER A 202 8.86 32.60 -8.91
N ASP A 203 9.49 32.78 -10.07
CA ASP A 203 8.82 33.04 -11.34
C ASP A 203 7.81 31.95 -11.70
N ILE A 204 8.22 30.68 -11.56
CA ILE A 204 7.36 29.52 -11.86
C ILE A 204 6.17 29.48 -10.90
N ARG A 205 6.36 29.80 -9.62
CA ARG A 205 5.26 29.86 -8.64
C ARG A 205 4.26 30.97 -8.97
N HIS A 206 4.76 32.13 -9.39
CA HIS A 206 3.90 33.25 -9.78
C HIS A 206 3.01 32.89 -10.98
N VAL A 207 3.56 32.21 -12.00
CA VAL A 207 2.75 31.75 -13.14
C VAL A 207 1.61 30.81 -12.71
N LEU A 208 1.82 30.00 -11.68
CA LEU A 208 0.80 29.08 -11.16
C LEU A 208 -0.27 29.80 -10.33
N SER A 209 0.07 30.89 -9.62
CA SER A 209 -0.91 31.66 -8.83
C SER A 209 -1.90 32.49 -9.66
N PHE A 210 -1.56 32.81 -10.92
CA PHE A 210 -2.40 33.62 -11.82
C PHE A 210 -3.24 32.81 -12.82
N LYS A 211 -3.29 31.48 -12.69
CA LYS A 211 -4.05 30.59 -13.59
C LYS A 211 -5.27 29.92 -12.94
N CYS A 212 -5.82 30.52 -11.88
CA CYS A 212 -7.11 30.14 -11.32
C CYS A 212 -8.22 31.02 -11.87
#